data_AF-A0A7V5NW22-F1
#
_entry.id   AF-A0A7V5NW22-F1
#
_cell.length_a   1.000
_cell.length_b   1.000
_cell.length_c   1.000
_cell.angle_alpha   90.00
_cell.angle_beta   90.00
_cell.angle_gamma   90.00
#
_symmetry.space_group_name_H-M   'P 1'
#
loop_
_entity.id
_entity.type
_entity.pdbx_description
1 polymer ?
#
loop_
_entity_poly.entity_id
_entity_poly.type
_entity_poly.pdbx_seq_one_letter_code
_entity_poly.pdbx_strand_id
1 'polypeptide(L)'
;MKTDLVFDPLLPVWLIALIILALILASGFGRWRGLKSFTFRSLAALFLAGVLLNPQRLMEERKALPDIALILTDHSESMHIAGRDKMAAQV
;
A
#
# COMPACT_ATOMS: atom_id res chain seq x y z
N MET A 1 -5.16 -12.79 2.94
CA MET A 1 -5.06 -11.39 3.38
C MET A 1 -3.70 -10.87 2.91
N LYS A 2 -3.67 -9.96 1.94
CA LYS A 2 -2.43 -9.32 1.50
C LYS A 2 -2.34 -8.00 2.26
N THR A 3 -1.35 -7.87 3.13
CA THR A 3 -1.14 -6.66 3.92
C THR A 3 -0.01 -5.88 3.26
N ASP A 4 -0.36 -4.83 2.53
CA ASP A 4 0.62 -3.96 1.88
C ASP A 4 0.89 -2.74 2.78
N LEU A 5 2.18 -2.48 3.06
CA LEU A 5 2.61 -1.27 3.76
C LEU A 5 2.85 -0.18 2.70
N VAL A 6 2.04 0.87 2.73
CA VAL A 6 2.11 1.97 1.78
C VAL A 6 2.62 3.22 2.49
N PHE A 7 3.49 3.99 1.82
CA PHE A 7 3.92 5.30 2.27
C PHE A 7 3.21 6.35 1.43
N ASP A 8 2.39 7.17 2.07
CA ASP A 8 1.64 8.26 1.43
C ASP A 8 2.02 9.60 2.08
N PRO A 9 3.14 10.22 1.66
CA PRO A 9 3.71 11.37 2.36
C PRO A 9 2.73 12.54 2.45
N LEU A 10 2.57 13.10 3.67
CA LEU A 10 1.67 14.24 3.93
C LEU A 10 2.12 15.54 3.25
N LEU A 11 3.40 15.60 2.85
CA LEU A 11 4.02 16.72 2.17
C LEU A 11 4.78 16.20 0.94
N PRO A 12 5.03 17.07 -0.05
CA PRO A 12 5.92 16.74 -1.16
C PRO A 12 7.27 16.22 -0.64
N VAL A 13 7.77 15.14 -1.24
CA VAL A 13 8.99 14.44 -0.78
C VAL A 13 10.21 15.37 -0.69
N TRP A 14 10.30 16.35 -1.61
CA TRP A 14 11.37 17.35 -1.60
C TRP A 14 11.33 18.25 -0.36
N LEU A 15 10.14 18.58 0.15
CA LEU A 15 9.98 19.40 1.34
C LEU A 15 10.36 18.61 2.61
N ILE A 16 9.99 17.33 2.66
CA ILE A 16 10.42 16.42 3.74
C ILE A 16 11.94 16.29 3.75
N ALA A 17 12.58 16.13 2.59
CA ALA A 17 14.03 16.09 2.49
C ALA A 17 14.69 17.39 3.00
N LEU A 18 14.11 18.56 2.68
CA LEU A 18 14.58 19.85 3.15
C LEU A 18 14.44 19.99 4.68
N ILE A 19 13.34 19.53 5.27
CA ILE A 19 13.14 19.49 6.73
C ILE A 19 14.19 18.60 7.38
N ILE A 20 14.42 17.39 6.86
CA ILE A 20 15.43 16.45 7.39
C ILE A 20 16.82 17.08 7.31
N LEU A 21 17.16 17.73 6.20
CA LEU A 21 18.43 18.43 6.05
C LEU A 21 18.60 19.54 7.10
N ALA A 22 17.58 20.38 7.28
CA ALA A 22 17.59 21.43 8.30
C ALA A 22 17.75 20.86 9.71
N LEU A 23 17.09 19.75 10.02
CA LEU A 23 17.25 19.04 11.29
C LEU A 23 18.69 18.56 11.48
N ILE A 24 19.30 17.93 10.48
CA ILE A 24 20.70 17.46 10.54
C ILE A 24 21.66 18.63 10.78
N LEU A 25 21.45 19.78 10.13
CA LEU A 25 22.28 20.98 10.30
C LEU A 25 22.13 21.59 11.70
N ALA A 26 20.89 21.81 12.15
CA ALA A 26 20.61 22.25 13.52
C ALA A 26 21.20 21.26 14.52
N SER A 27 21.23 19.99 14.14
CA SER A 27 21.77 18.92 14.94
C SER A 27 23.29 18.95 15.08
N GLY A 28 24.01 19.07 13.96
CA GLY A 28 25.45 19.29 13.96
C GLY A 28 25.84 20.53 14.74
N PHE A 29 25.10 21.62 14.57
CA PHE A 29 25.33 22.86 15.30
C PHE A 29 25.12 22.71 16.81
N GLY A 30 24.05 22.02 17.24
CA GLY A 30 23.79 21.75 18.65
C GLY A 30 24.88 20.89 19.31
N ARG A 31 25.42 19.92 18.56
CA ARG A 31 26.60 19.13 18.97
C ARG A 31 27.83 20.03 19.15
N TRP A 32 28.12 20.90 18.18
CA TRP A 32 29.25 21.83 18.24
C TRP A 32 29.15 22.81 19.40
N ARG A 33 27.94 23.22 19.77
CA ARG A 33 27.66 24.07 20.93
C ARG A 33 27.70 23.31 22.28
N GLY A 34 27.93 22.00 22.30
CA GLY A 34 28.05 21.21 23.52
C GLY A 34 26.75 21.06 24.33
N LEU A 35 25.59 21.21 23.69
CA LEU A 35 24.29 21.10 24.37
C LEU A 35 24.02 19.64 24.78
N LYS A 36 23.93 19.35 26.09
CA LYS A 36 23.66 17.98 26.59
C LYS A 36 22.32 17.39 26.13
N SER A 37 21.30 18.22 25.91
CA SER A 37 19.94 17.78 25.50
C SER A 37 19.79 17.56 23.99
N PHE A 38 20.87 17.78 23.23
CA PHE A 38 20.85 17.80 21.77
C PHE A 38 20.43 16.45 21.14
N THR A 39 20.86 15.33 21.73
CA THR A 39 20.52 13.97 21.27
C THR A 39 19.02 13.68 21.34
N PHE A 40 18.39 13.93 22.48
CA PHE A 40 16.95 13.70 22.65
C PHE A 40 16.10 14.62 21.76
N ARG A 41 16.51 15.89 21.59
CA ARG A 41 15.83 16.83 20.67
C ARG A 41 15.93 16.37 19.21
N SER A 42 17.08 15.85 18.79
CA SER A 42 17.26 15.33 17.43
C SER A 42 16.43 14.09 17.19
N LEU A 43 16.40 13.19 18.16
CA LEU A 43 15.61 11.97 18.07
C LEU A 43 14.12 12.31 17.95
N ALA A 44 13.62 13.19 18.82
CA ALA A 44 12.24 13.68 18.73
C ALA A 44 11.94 14.33 17.38
N ALA A 45 12.83 15.17 16.87
CA ALA A 45 12.65 15.82 15.59
C ALA A 45 12.67 14.84 14.41
N LEU A 46 13.52 13.81 14.45
CA LEU A 46 13.53 12.72 13.46
C LEU A 46 12.24 11.91 13.51
N PHE A 47 11.71 11.61 14.69
CA PHE A 47 10.41 10.96 14.84
C PHE A 47 9.29 11.80 14.21
N LEU A 48 9.26 13.10 14.50
CA LEU A 48 8.28 14.02 13.90
C LEU A 48 8.41 14.10 12.37
N ALA A 49 9.64 14.14 11.84
CA ALA A 49 9.87 14.09 10.41
C ALA A 49 9.43 12.75 9.79
N GLY A 50 9.64 11.63 10.49
CA GLY A 50 9.19 10.31 10.08
C GLY A 50 7.67 10.18 10.00
N VAL A 51 6.92 10.87 10.86
CA VAL A 51 5.44 10.94 10.80
C VAL A 51 4.97 11.54 9.47
N LEU A 52 5.73 12.46 8.88
CA LEU A 52 5.37 13.06 7.59
C LEU A 52 5.37 12.07 6.42
N LEU A 53 6.05 10.92 6.55
CA LEU A 53 5.99 9.84 5.57
C LEU A 53 4.66 9.08 5.60
N ASN A 54 3.86 9.25 6.68
CA ASN A 54 2.53 8.67 6.88
C ASN A 54 2.44 7.21 6.40
N PRO A 55 3.10 6.28 7.14
CA PRO A 55 3.00 4.86 6.84
C PRO A 55 1.59 4.37 7.14
N GLN A 56 0.92 3.84 6.13
CA GLN A 56 -0.44 3.33 6.22
C GLN A 56 -0.48 1.83 5.94
N ARG A 57 -1.28 1.12 6.72
CA ARG A 57 -1.61 -0.29 6.46
C ARG A 57 -2.80 -0.30 5.52
N LEU A 58 -2.57 -0.65 4.27
CA LEU A 58 -3.65 -0.78 3.30
C LEU A 58 -4.27 -2.16 3.46
N MET A 59 -5.51 -2.19 3.98
CA MET A 59 -6.33 -3.39 3.97
C MET A 59 -7.16 -3.35 2.70
N GLU A 60 -6.80 -4.14 1.68
CA GLU A 60 -7.62 -4.25 0.48
C GLU A 60 -8.94 -4.96 0.83
N GLU A 61 -10.03 -4.20 0.99
CA GLU A 61 -11.38 -4.76 1.02
C GLU A 61 -11.79 -5.16 -0.39
N ARG A 62 -11.40 -6.38 -0.80
CA ARG A 62 -11.93 -6.99 -2.02
C ARG A 62 -13.32 -7.54 -1.74
N LYS A 63 -14.34 -6.70 -1.96
CA LYS A 63 -15.72 -7.18 -2.04
C LYS A 63 -15.88 -7.90 -3.39
N ALA A 64 -16.12 -9.21 -3.37
CA ALA A 64 -16.53 -9.91 -4.58
C ALA A 64 -17.83 -9.28 -5.06
N LEU A 65 -17.82 -8.66 -6.24
CA LEU A 65 -19.06 -8.21 -6.87
C LEU A 65 -19.84 -9.48 -7.28
N PRO A 66 -21.17 -9.53 -7.07
CA PRO A 66 -21.98 -10.60 -7.59
C PRO A 66 -21.91 -10.54 -9.13
N ASP A 67 -21.25 -11.53 -9.71
CA ASP A 67 -21.09 -11.65 -11.15
C ASP A 67 -22.16 -12.61 -11.69
N ILE A 68 -22.85 -12.21 -12.76
CA ILE A 68 -23.89 -13.04 -13.39
C ILE A 68 -23.27 -13.68 -14.63
N ALA A 69 -22.86 -14.93 -14.50
CA ALA A 69 -22.46 -15.73 -15.66
C ALA A 69 -23.71 -16.22 -16.40
N LEU A 70 -23.94 -15.73 -17.62
CA LEU A 70 -24.95 -16.28 -18.53
C LEU A 70 -24.37 -17.52 -19.21
N ILE A 71 -24.86 -18.70 -18.83
CA ILE A 71 -24.50 -19.97 -19.46
C ILE A 71 -25.59 -20.32 -20.46
N LEU A 72 -25.21 -20.43 -21.74
CA LEU A 72 -26.10 -20.88 -22.82
C LEU A 72 -25.73 -22.31 -23.18
N THR A 73 -26.60 -23.26 -22.83
CA THR A 73 -26.46 -24.67 -23.22
C THR A 73 -27.21 -24.93 -24.51
N ASP A 74 -26.51 -25.43 -25.54
CA ASP A 74 -27.15 -25.90 -26.77
C ASP A 74 -27.79 -27.28 -26.54
N HIS A 75 -29.04 -27.43 -26.98
CA HIS A 75 -29.82 -28.67 -26.92
C HIS A 75 -30.14 -29.23 -28.32
N SER A 76 -29.38 -28.83 -29.34
CA SER A 76 -29.51 -29.38 -30.69
C SER A 76 -29.13 -30.86 -30.76
N GLU A 77 -29.74 -31.62 -31.69
CA GLU A 77 -29.44 -33.05 -31.91
C GLU A 77 -27.96 -33.32 -32.20
N SER A 78 -27.24 -32.32 -32.73
CA SER A 78 -25.80 -32.41 -33.00
C SER A 78 -24.96 -32.59 -31.72
N MET A 79 -25.51 -32.26 -30.55
CA MET A 79 -24.85 -32.42 -29.25
C MET A 79 -24.77 -33.88 -28.79
N HIS A 80 -25.58 -34.79 -29.34
CA HIS A 80 -25.45 -36.22 -29.06
C HIS A 80 -24.23 -36.87 -29.72
N ILE A 81 -23.60 -36.18 -30.69
CA ILE A 81 -22.42 -36.71 -31.39
C ILE A 81 -21.22 -36.67 -30.44
N ALA A 82 -20.59 -37.84 -30.24
CA ALA A 82 -19.41 -38.01 -29.42
C ALA A 82 -19.55 -37.54 -27.95
N GLY A 83 -20.79 -37.47 -27.42
CA GLY A 83 -21.04 -37.16 -26.02
C GLY A 83 -20.82 -35.70 -25.61
N ARG A 84 -20.98 -34.75 -26.56
CA ARG A 84 -20.82 -33.30 -26.30
C ARG A 84 -21.86 -32.76 -25.33
N ASP A 85 -23.06 -33.30 -25.36
CA ASP A 85 -24.14 -33.10 -24.39
C ASP A 85 -23.67 -33.34 -22.95
N LYS A 86 -22.92 -34.42 -22.70
CA LYS A 86 -22.40 -34.76 -21.37
C LYS A 86 -21.31 -33.81 -20.89
N MET A 87 -20.54 -33.24 -21.81
CA MET A 87 -19.52 -32.24 -21.49
C MET A 87 -20.14 -30.88 -21.17
N ALA A 88 -21.17 -30.48 -21.92
CA ALA A 88 -21.91 -29.24 -21.66
C ALA A 88 -22.67 -29.27 -20.33
N ALA A 89 -23.10 -30.45 -19.87
CA ALA A 89 -23.76 -30.64 -18.57
C ALA A 89 -22.83 -30.59 -17.34
N GLN A 90 -21.50 -30.52 -17.53
CA GLN A 90 -20.50 -30.48 -16.45
C GLN A 90 -19.99 -29.07 -16.10
N VAL A 91 -20.44 -28.05 -16.85
CA VAL A 91 -20.11 -26.63 -16.65
C VAL A 91 -21.16 -25.98 -15.76
#